data_AF-A0A433JDD5-F1
#
_entry.id   AF-A0A433JDD5-F1
#
_cell.length_a   1.000
_cell.length_b   1.000
_cell.length_c   1.000
_cell.angle_alpha   90.00
_cell.angle_beta   90.00
_cell.angle_gamma   90.00
#
_symmetry.space_group_name_H-M   'P 1'
#
loop_
_entity.id
_entity.type
_entity.pdbx_description
1 polymer ?
#
loop_
_entity_poly.entity_id
_entity_poly.type
_entity_poly.pdbx_seq_one_letter_code
_entity_poly.pdbx_strand_id
1 'polypeptide(L)'
;MDNRSAFLELAVNGAVASFGAMANYLYAHIAKNVPLNWLRFLSTIGLGFFIGQVVGDFLPTDFAYRDGTLLIAGFSVYPLLQILEIKGVEFVGRHLGVGPLTAPSARKRKDGSNA
;
A
#
# COMPACT_ATOMS: atom_id res chain seq x y z
N MET A 1 31.41 -5.00 13.79
CA MET A 1 30.20 -4.19 13.57
C MET A 1 29.42 -4.22 14.88
N ASP A 2 29.19 -3.06 15.49
CA ASP A 2 28.43 -2.99 16.74
C ASP A 2 26.95 -3.27 16.47
N ASN A 3 26.28 -4.02 17.35
CA ASN A 3 24.84 -4.33 17.20
C ASN A 3 23.95 -3.08 17.04
N ARG A 4 24.43 -1.92 17.50
CA ARG A 4 23.73 -0.64 17.38
C ARG A 4 23.76 -0.09 15.95
N SER A 5 24.86 -0.26 15.21
CA SER A 5 24.96 0.26 13.83
C SER A 5 24.09 -0.54 12.88
N ALA A 6 24.07 -1.87 13.01
CA ALA A 6 23.20 -2.75 12.24
C ALA A 6 21.71 -2.42 12.49
N PHE A 7 21.32 -2.19 13.74
CA PHE A 7 19.96 -1.79 14.07
C PHE A 7 19.58 -0.42 13.50
N LEU A 8 20.51 0.55 13.53
CA LEU A 8 20.30 1.87 12.97
C LEU A 8 20.16 1.83 11.44
N GLU A 9 20.98 1.04 10.75
CA GLU A 9 20.85 0.83 9.31
C GLU A 9 19.49 0.20 8.97
N LEU A 10 19.09 -0.84 9.70
CA LEU A 10 17.77 -1.45 9.60
C LEU A 10 16.68 -0.37 9.73
N ALA A 11 16.71 0.40 10.82
CA ALA A 11 15.73 1.44 11.09
C ALA A 11 15.68 2.51 9.98
N VAL A 12 16.84 2.95 9.48
CA VAL A 12 16.93 3.95 8.41
C VAL A 12 16.38 3.42 7.09
N ASN A 13 16.74 2.19 6.69
CA ASN A 13 16.28 1.60 5.42
C ASN A 13 14.76 1.47 5.39
N GLY A 14 14.20 0.95 6.49
CA GLY A 14 12.77 0.84 6.65
C GLY A 14 12.08 2.20 6.68
N ALA A 15 12.66 3.19 7.35
CA ALA A 15 12.10 4.54 7.40
C ALA A 15 12.07 5.20 6.02
N VAL A 16 13.17 5.13 5.25
CA VAL A 16 13.27 5.70 3.89
C VAL A 16 12.23 5.06 2.96
N ALA A 17 12.10 3.74 2.96
CA ALA A 17 11.07 3.06 2.17
C ALA A 17 9.65 3.42 2.64
N SER A 18 9.43 3.56 3.94
CA SER A 18 8.13 4.01 4.48
C SER A 18 7.75 5.41 3.98
N PHE A 19 8.70 6.33 3.87
CA PHE A 19 8.47 7.65 3.29
C PHE A 19 8.06 7.56 1.81
N GLY A 20 8.71 6.71 1.03
CA GLY A 20 8.30 6.43 -0.35
C GLY A 20 6.86 5.92 -0.44
N ALA A 21 6.51 4.95 0.41
CA ALA A 21 5.17 4.37 0.48
C ALA A 21 4.11 5.40 0.87
N MET A 22 4.43 6.26 1.84
CA MET A 22 3.60 7.37 2.29
C MET A 22 3.37 8.38 1.17
N ALA A 23 4.43 8.76 0.45
CA ALA A 23 4.37 9.70 -0.65
C ALA A 23 3.43 9.20 -1.76
N ASN A 24 3.50 7.92 -2.12
CA ASN A 24 2.59 7.37 -3.13
C ASN A 24 1.14 7.33 -2.66
N TYR A 25 0.90 6.91 -1.41
CA TYR A 25 -0.45 6.90 -0.85
C TYR A 25 -1.07 8.30 -0.89
N LEU A 26 -0.32 9.31 -0.44
CA LEU A 26 -0.79 10.68 -0.39
C LEU A 26 -1.00 11.24 -1.80
N TYR A 27 -0.05 11.03 -2.72
CA TYR A 27 -0.17 11.43 -4.11
C TYR A 27 -1.43 10.86 -4.76
N ALA A 28 -1.69 9.57 -4.59
CA ALA A 28 -2.84 8.92 -5.19
C ALA A 28 -4.18 9.40 -4.62
N HIS A 29 -4.23 9.76 -3.33
CA HIS A 29 -5.45 10.28 -2.70
C HIS A 29 -5.72 11.74 -3.08
N ILE A 30 -4.68 12.55 -3.18
CA ILE A 30 -4.77 13.93 -3.67
C ILE A 30 -5.19 13.93 -5.15
N ALA A 31 -4.54 13.13 -5.99
CA ALA A 31 -4.81 13.08 -7.43
C ALA A 31 -6.22 12.57 -7.76
N LYS A 32 -6.75 11.64 -6.96
CA LYS A 32 -8.08 11.03 -7.18
C LYS A 32 -9.20 11.64 -6.33
N ASN A 33 -8.88 12.62 -5.48
CA ASN A 33 -9.83 13.31 -4.60
C ASN A 33 -10.66 12.36 -3.70
N VAL A 34 -10.01 11.31 -3.18
CA VAL A 34 -10.64 10.25 -2.38
C VAL A 34 -10.31 10.46 -0.89
N PRO A 35 -11.24 10.24 0.05
CA PRO A 35 -10.95 10.38 1.47
C PRO A 35 -9.82 9.45 1.94
N LEU A 36 -8.95 9.96 2.82
CA LEU A 36 -7.86 9.20 3.42
C LEU A 36 -8.41 8.13 4.37
N ASN A 37 -8.18 6.86 4.05
CA ASN A 37 -8.43 5.76 4.97
C ASN A 37 -7.21 5.54 5.88
N TRP A 38 -7.35 5.77 7.18
CA TRP A 38 -6.24 5.67 8.13
C TRP A 38 -5.67 4.25 8.26
N LEU A 39 -6.51 3.22 8.18
CA LEU A 39 -6.07 1.83 8.28
C LEU A 39 -5.23 1.42 7.05
N ARG A 40 -5.65 1.88 5.87
CA ARG A 40 -4.93 1.65 4.61
C ARG A 40 -3.62 2.43 4.55
N PHE A 41 -3.60 3.62 5.15
CA PHE A 41 -2.39 4.42 5.32
C PHE A 41 -1.35 3.72 6.21
N LEU A 42 -1.74 3.28 7.40
CA LEU A 42 -0.84 2.59 8.34
C LEU A 42 -0.31 1.26 7.78
N SER A 43 -1.16 0.47 7.11
CA SER A 43 -0.72 -0.76 6.45
C SER A 43 0.27 -0.49 5.31
N THR A 44 0.07 0.60 4.54
CA THR A 44 1.01 1.01 3.50
C THR A 44 2.37 1.40 4.08
N ILE A 45 2.40 2.11 5.21
CA ILE A 45 3.63 2.46 5.93
C ILE A 45 4.33 1.20 6.44
N GLY A 46 3.60 0.30 7.11
CA GLY A 46 4.17 -0.94 7.65
C GLY A 46 4.74 -1.86 6.57
N LEU A 47 4.05 -1.96 5.43
CA LEU A 47 4.56 -2.70 4.27
C LEU A 47 5.76 -2.00 3.61
N GLY A 48 5.73 -0.67 3.51
CA GLY A 48 6.88 0.14 3.09
C GLY A 48 8.11 -0.14 3.92
N PHE A 49 7.96 -0.15 5.25
CA PHE A 49 9.03 -0.50 6.18
C PHE A 49 9.58 -1.90 5.94
N PHE A 50 8.70 -2.90 5.83
CA PHE A 50 9.08 -4.28 5.60
C PHE A 50 9.83 -4.48 4.28
N ILE A 51 9.31 -3.90 3.18
CA ILE A 51 9.98 -3.93 1.87
C ILE A 51 11.34 -3.23 1.95
N GLY A 52 11.43 -2.11 2.67
CA GLY A 52 12.69 -1.41 2.92
C GLY A 52 13.74 -2.27 3.61
N GLN A 53 13.35 -3.13 4.55
CA GLN A 53 14.27 -4.09 5.16
C GLN A 53 14.74 -5.14 4.17
N VAL A 54 13.80 -5.79 3.50
CA VAL A 54 14.10 -6.87 2.55
C VAL A 54 15.02 -6.35 1.45
N VAL A 55 14.67 -5.21 0.84
CA VAL A 55 15.47 -4.59 -0.21
C VAL A 55 16.79 -4.06 0.36
N GLY A 56 16.78 -3.51 1.57
CA GLY A 56 17.98 -3.02 2.25
C GLY A 56 19.03 -4.10 2.50
N ASP A 57 18.59 -5.33 2.78
CA ASP A 57 19.46 -6.51 2.95
C ASP A 57 20.03 -6.99 1.61
N PHE A 58 19.32 -6.76 0.49
CA PHE A 58 19.81 -7.10 -0.85
C PHE A 58 20.79 -6.05 -1.43
N LEU A 59 20.83 -4.83 -0.88
CA LEU A 59 21.70 -3.77 -1.39
C LEU A 59 23.00 -3.61 -0.59
N PRO A 60 24.17 -3.63 -1.25
CA PRO A 60 25.44 -3.28 -0.61
C PRO A 60 25.39 -1.87 -0.03
N THR A 61 25.97 -1.68 1.15
CA THR A 61 26.01 -0.38 1.85
C THR A 61 26.77 0.70 1.09
N ASP A 62 27.75 0.34 0.25
CA ASP A 62 28.51 1.27 -0.60
C ASP A 62 27.77 1.70 -1.89
N PHE A 63 26.52 1.27 -2.09
CA PHE A 63 25.79 1.61 -3.30
C PHE A 63 25.35 3.09 -3.28
N ALA A 64 25.90 3.90 -4.19
CA ALA A 64 25.70 5.35 -4.23
C ALA A 64 24.23 5.81 -4.33
N TYR A 65 23.32 4.95 -4.80
CA TYR A 65 21.89 5.27 -4.98
C TYR A 65 20.97 4.45 -4.07
N ARG A 66 21.51 3.85 -3.01
CA ARG A 66 20.80 2.92 -2.13
C ARG A 66 19.51 3.50 -1.55
N ASP A 67 19.60 4.72 -1.01
CA ASP A 67 18.46 5.40 -0.41
C ASP A 67 17.37 5.73 -1.44
N GLY A 68 17.78 6.12 -2.65
CA GLY A 68 16.86 6.36 -3.76
C GLY A 68 16.15 5.08 -4.20
N THR A 69 16.88 3.96 -4.28
CA THR A 69 16.30 2.64 -4.59
C THR A 69 15.31 2.21 -3.52
N LEU A 70 15.63 2.40 -2.23
CA LEU A 70 14.74 2.10 -1.12
C LEU A 70 13.47 2.96 -1.14
N LEU A 71 13.60 4.25 -1.47
CA LEU A 71 12.48 5.17 -1.62
C LEU A 71 11.54 4.72 -2.75
N ILE A 72 12.09 4.35 -3.91
CA ILE A 72 11.31 3.87 -5.08
C ILE A 72 10.65 2.52 -4.77
N ALA A 73 11.37 1.63 -4.10
CA ALA A 73 10.83 0.35 -3.66
C ALA A 73 9.62 0.55 -2.72
N GLY A 74 9.77 1.46 -1.75
CA GLY A 74 8.68 1.89 -0.87
C GLY A 74 7.52 2.51 -1.63
N PHE A 75 7.79 3.41 -2.58
CA PHE A 75 6.76 4.04 -3.42
C PHE A 75 5.94 2.99 -4.18
N SER A 76 6.55 1.89 -4.59
CA SER A 76 5.89 0.81 -5.33
C SER A 76 4.94 -0.06 -4.49
N VAL A 77 4.94 0.07 -3.15
CA VAL A 77 4.09 -0.74 -2.25
C VAL A 77 2.60 -0.47 -2.44
N TYR A 78 2.21 0.79 -2.64
CA TYR A 78 0.82 1.17 -2.75
C TYR A 78 0.09 0.55 -3.97
N PRO A 79 0.63 0.54 -5.21
CA PRO A 79 0.00 -0.16 -6.33
C PRO A 79 -0.02 -1.68 -6.13
N LEU A 80 0.99 -2.26 -5.46
CA LEU A 80 0.97 -3.69 -5.12
C LEU A 80 -0.17 -4.04 -4.18
N LEU A 81 -0.42 -3.21 -3.16
CA LEU A 81 -1.58 -3.34 -2.27
C LEU A 81 -2.91 -3.28 -3.02
N GLN A 82 -3.04 -2.35 -3.98
CA GLN A 82 -4.26 -2.25 -4.80
C GLN A 82 -4.51 -3.51 -5.62
N ILE A 83 -3.47 -4.06 -6.24
CA ILE A 83 -3.58 -5.32 -7.01
C ILE A 83 -3.92 -6.49 -6.08
N LEU A 84 -3.27 -6.56 -4.91
CA LEU A 84 -3.51 -7.61 -3.92
C LEU A 84 -4.93 -7.57 -3.39
N GLU A 85 -5.49 -6.38 -3.18
CA GLU A 85 -6.88 -6.22 -2.74
C GLU A 85 -7.86 -6.68 -3.81
N ILE A 86 -7.66 -6.28 -5.08
CA ILE A 86 -8.51 -6.71 -6.20
C ILE A 86 -8.48 -8.25 -6.31
N LYS A 87 -7.28 -8.83 -6.32
CA LYS A 87 -7.11 -10.30 -6.42
C LYS A 87 -7.58 -11.04 -5.17
N GLY A 88 -7.39 -10.46 -4.00
CA GLY A 88 -7.81 -11.03 -2.72
C GLY A 88 -9.33 -11.10 -2.61
N VAL A 89 -10.03 -10.03 -2.99
CA VAL A 89 -11.50 -10.01 -3.08
C VAL A 89 -11.99 -11.04 -4.11
N GLU A 90 -11.34 -11.15 -5.26
CA GLU A 90 -11.67 -12.15 -6.28
C GLU A 90 -11.47 -13.59 -5.77
N PHE A 91 -10.36 -13.85 -5.07
CA PHE A 91 -10.04 -15.16 -4.51
C PHE A 91 -11.03 -15.58 -3.42
N VAL A 92 -11.35 -14.66 -2.50
CA VAL A 92 -12.31 -14.87 -1.41
C VAL A 92 -13.72 -15.05 -1.96
N GLY A 93 -14.14 -14.25 -2.94
CA GLY A 93 -15.43 -14.42 -3.61
C GLY A 93 -15.56 -15.76 -4.33
N ARG A 94 -14.47 -16.24 -4.95
CA ARG A 94 -14.44 -17.55 -5.62
C ARG A 94 -14.49 -18.73 -4.65
N HIS A 95 -13.84 -18.63 -3.48
CA HIS A 95 -13.77 -19.74 -2.50
C HIS A 95 -14.91 -19.77 -1.49
N LEU A 96 -15.53 -18.63 -1.16
CA LEU A 96 -16.62 -18.56 -0.18
C LEU A 96 -18.02 -18.55 -0.82
N GLY A 97 -18.13 -18.61 -2.15
CA GLY A 97 -19.42 -18.61 -2.85
C GLY A 97 -20.23 -17.31 -2.68
N VAL A 98 -19.61 -16.26 -2.14
CA VAL A 98 -20.23 -14.94 -2.02
C VAL A 98 -20.15 -14.29 -3.39
N GLY A 99 -21.29 -14.22 -4.08
CA GLY A 99 -21.41 -13.55 -5.37
C GLY A 99 -20.85 -12.12 -5.33
N PRO A 100 -20.46 -11.55 -6.50
CA PRO A 100 -19.67 -10.34 -6.59
C PRO A 100 -20.26 -9.22 -5.71
N LEU A 101 -19.48 -8.72 -4.75
CA LEU A 101 -19.82 -7.60 -3.87
C LEU A 101 -20.07 -6.28 -4.63
N THR A 102 -19.99 -6.30 -5.96
CA THR A 102 -20.39 -5.24 -6.87
C THR A 102 -21.85 -5.41 -7.30
N ALA A 103 -22.79 -5.34 -6.37
CA ALA A 103 -24.15 -4.95 -6.71
C ALA A 103 -24.28 -3.46 -6.36
N PRO A 104 -24.21 -2.54 -7.33
CA PRO A 104 -24.62 -1.17 -7.06
C PRO A 104 -26.07 -1.24 -6.59
N SER A 105 -26.35 -0.62 -5.44
CA SER A 105 -27.69 -0.56 -4.88
C SER A 105 -28.62 0.06 -5.93
N ALA A 106 -29.44 -0.79 -6.55
CA ALA A 106 -30.56 -0.39 -7.38
C ALA A 106 -31.55 0.36 -6.46
N ARG A 107 -31.29 1.65 -6.27
CA ARG A 107 -32.17 2.58 -5.58
C ARG A 107 -33.43 2.66 -6.43
N LYS A 108 -34.47 1.94 -6.00
CA LYS A 108 -35.83 2.00 -6.54
C LYS A 108 -36.20 3.47 -6.80
N ARG A 109 -36.22 3.89 -8.05
CA ARG A 109 -37.00 5.05 -8.49
C ARG A 109 -38.45 4.66 -8.23
N LYS A 110 -39.01 5.16 -7.13
CA LYS A 110 -40.46 5.18 -6.93
C LYS A 110 -40.96 6.34 -7.80
N ASP A 111 -41.05 6.07 -9.10
CA ASP A 111 -41.70 6.99 -10.03
C ASP A 111 -43.17 7.08 -9.62
N GLY A 112 -43.63 8.32 -9.52
CA GLY A 112 -44.99 8.65 -9.13
C GLY A 112 -45.98 8.05 -10.12
N SER A 113 -46.88 7.22 -9.61
CA SER A 113 -48.18 6.99 -10.23
C SER A 113 -49.08 6.40 -9.17
N ASN A 114 -50.03 7.21 -8.71
CA ASN A 114 -51.41 6.79 -8.52
C ASN A 114 -52.24 8.08 -8.48
N ALA A 115 -52.98 8.24 -9.57
CA ALA A 115 -54.19 9.04 -9.66
C ALA A 115 -55.25 8.55 -8.67
#